data_AF-P01469-F1
#
_entry.id   AF-P01469-F1
#
_cell.length_a   1.000
_cell.length_b   1.000
_cell.length_c   1.000
_cell.angle_alpha   90.00
_cell.angle_beta   90.00
_cell.angle_gamma   90.00
#
_symmetry.space_group_name_H-M   'P 1'
#
loop_
_entity.id
_entity.type
_entity.pdbx_description
1 polymer ?
#
loop_
_entity_poly.entity_id
_entity_poly.type
_entity_poly.pdbx_seq_one_letter_code
_entity_poly.pdbx_strand_id
1 'polypeptide(L)' 'LKCNQLIPPFWKTCPKGKNLCYKMTMRGASKVPVKRGCIDVCPKSSLLIKYMCCNTDKCN' A
#
# COMPACT_ATOMS: atom_id res chain seq x y z
N LEU A 1 12.40 -0.32 -5.81
CA LEU A 1 11.38 -0.23 -4.75
C LEU A 1 10.83 -1.61 -4.42
N LYS A 2 10.89 -2.01 -3.15
CA LYS A 2 10.22 -3.20 -2.61
C LYS A 2 9.11 -2.74 -1.68
N CYS A 3 7.93 -3.38 -1.72
CA CYS A 3 6.82 -3.07 -0.81
C CYS A 3 6.39 -4.33 -0.05
N ASN A 4 5.87 -4.14 1.16
CA ASN A 4 5.21 -5.20 1.90
C ASN A 4 3.88 -5.56 1.21
N GLN A 5 3.44 -6.80 1.42
CA GLN A 5 2.11 -7.30 1.04
C GLN A 5 1.57 -8.19 2.16
N LEU A 6 0.27 -8.45 2.17
CA LEU A 6 -0.37 -9.24 3.23
C LEU A 6 -0.13 -10.75 3.11
N ILE A 7 0.15 -11.23 1.89
CA ILE A 7 0.25 -12.65 1.56
C ILE A 7 1.73 -13.05 1.42
N PRO A 8 2.14 -14.25 1.87
CA PRO A 8 3.49 -14.78 1.63
C PRO A 8 3.95 -14.58 0.17
N PRO A 9 5.20 -14.16 -0.09
CA PRO A 9 6.33 -14.02 0.85
C PRO A 9 6.35 -12.71 1.65
N PHE A 10 5.21 -12.03 1.83
CA PHE A 10 5.02 -10.78 2.59
C PHE A 10 5.73 -9.54 2.04
N TRP A 11 6.47 -9.67 0.94
CA TRP A 11 7.03 -8.55 0.20
C TRP A 11 7.02 -8.84 -1.30
N LYS A 12 7.12 -7.78 -2.11
CA LYS A 12 7.31 -7.89 -3.55
C LYS A 12 8.16 -6.74 -4.09
N THR A 13 8.91 -7.00 -5.16
CA THR A 13 9.58 -5.95 -5.94
C THR A 13 8.56 -5.28 -6.86
N CYS A 14 8.53 -3.94 -6.88
CA CYS A 14 7.61 -3.21 -7.74
C CYS A 14 8.06 -3.25 -9.20
N PRO A 15 7.12 -3.42 -10.15
CA PRO A 15 7.44 -3.33 -11.57
C PRO A 15 7.80 -1.89 -11.96
N LYS A 16 8.45 -1.72 -13.12
CA LYS A 16 8.72 -0.39 -13.69
C LYS A 16 7.43 0.41 -13.81
N GLY A 17 7.48 1.70 -13.44
CA GLY A 17 6.32 2.60 -13.42
C GLY A 17 5.57 2.64 -12.08
N LYS A 18 5.72 1.65 -11.19
CA LYS A 18 5.08 1.65 -9.86
C LYS A 18 6.06 2.04 -8.76
N ASN A 19 6.29 3.35 -8.64
CA ASN A 19 7.33 3.92 -7.79
C ASN A 19 6.85 4.30 -6.38
N LEU A 20 5.67 3.84 -5.96
CA LEU A 20 5.12 4.03 -4.62
C LEU A 20 4.68 2.71 -4.01
N CYS A 21 4.83 2.60 -2.70
CA CYS A 21 4.14 1.62 -1.89
C CYS A 21 2.84 2.22 -1.35
N TYR A 22 1.82 1.39 -1.13
CA TYR A 22 0.56 1.82 -0.52
C TYR A 22 0.07 0.85 0.56
N LYS A 23 -0.64 1.41 1.54
CA LYS A 23 -1.46 0.71 2.52
C LYS A 23 -2.91 1.20 2.43
N MET A 24 -3.84 0.28 2.28
CA MET A 24 -5.28 0.55 2.26
C MET A 24 -5.91 0.06 3.57
N THR A 25 -6.68 0.92 4.24
CA THR A 25 -7.47 0.58 5.43
C THR A 25 -8.92 1.04 5.26
N MET A 26 -9.86 0.30 5.84
CA MET A 26 -11.24 0.77 5.99
C MET A 26 -11.34 1.64 7.25
N ARG A 27 -12.09 2.75 7.24
CA ARG A 27 -12.25 3.60 8.43
C ARG A 27 -12.88 2.85 9.61
N GLY A 28 -13.84 1.97 9.35
CA GLY A 28 -14.46 1.11 10.36
C GLY A 28 -13.50 0.09 11.01
N ALA A 29 -12.37 -0.20 10.36
CA ALA A 29 -11.35 -1.12 10.84
C ALA A 29 -9.94 -0.55 10.60
N SER A 30 -9.69 0.68 11.07
CA SER A 30 -8.50 1.47 10.73
C SER A 30 -7.16 0.85 11.14
N LYS A 31 -7.17 -0.08 12.11
CA LYS A 31 -5.99 -0.80 12.59
C LYS A 31 -5.59 -1.98 11.70
N VAL A 32 -6.50 -2.50 10.86
CA VAL A 32 -6.26 -3.69 10.03
C VAL A 32 -6.20 -3.28 8.56
N PRO A 33 -5.00 -3.27 7.94
CA PRO A 33 -4.89 -3.01 6.52
C PRO A 33 -5.51 -4.15 5.71
N VAL A 34 -6.39 -3.80 4.77
CA VAL A 34 -7.06 -4.75 3.88
C VAL A 34 -6.23 -5.06 2.64
N LYS A 35 -5.29 -4.16 2.28
CA LYS A 35 -4.39 -4.36 1.15
C LYS A 35 -3.09 -3.57 1.29
N ARG A 36 -2.00 -4.17 0.83
CA ARG A 36 -0.67 -3.58 0.73
C ARG A 36 -0.03 -3.94 -0.61
N GLY A 37 0.73 -3.03 -1.21
CA GLY A 37 1.50 -3.33 -2.41
C GLY A 37 2.12 -2.11 -3.08
N CYS A 38 2.43 -2.24 -4.38
CA CYS A 38 2.99 -1.18 -5.21
C CYS A 38 1.89 -0.48 -6.03
N ILE A 39 2.04 0.82 -6.24
CA ILE A 39 1.19 1.66 -7.09
C ILE A 39 2.03 2.75 -7.78
N ASP A 40 1.51 3.29 -8.87
CA ASP A 40 2.07 4.40 -9.64
C ASP A 40 1.61 5.76 -9.10
N VAL A 41 0.31 5.89 -8.83
CA VAL A 41 -0.31 7.13 -8.30
C VAL A 41 -0.99 6.84 -6.97
N CYS A 42 -0.79 7.70 -5.97
CA CYS A 42 -1.45 7.55 -4.68
C CYS A 42 -2.96 7.85 -4.79
N PRO A 43 -3.86 6.89 -4.54
CA PRO A 43 -5.29 7.12 -4.65
C PRO A 43 -5.77 8.11 -3.59
N LYS A 44 -6.76 8.93 -3.96
CA LYS A 44 -7.40 9.84 -3.00
C LYS A 44 -8.18 9.02 -1.97
N SER A 45 -8.00 9.35 -0.69
CA SER A 45 -8.81 8.76 0.38
C SER A 45 -10.28 9.19 0.27
N SER A 46 -11.18 8.31 0.66
CA SER A 46 -12.63 8.53 0.68
C SER A 46 -13.18 8.52 2.11
N LEU A 47 -14.50 8.61 2.24
CA LEU A 47 -15.20 8.51 3.54
C LEU A 47 -14.97 7.15 4.20
N LEU A 48 -14.91 6.07 3.41
CA LEU A 48 -14.82 4.70 3.92
C LEU A 48 -13.42 4.12 3.82
N ILE A 49 -12.62 4.55 2.85
CA ILE A 49 -11.31 3.96 2.54
C ILE A 49 -10.21 5.01 2.72
N LYS A 50 -9.19 4.68 3.51
CA LYS A 50 -7.99 5.47 3.67
C LYS A 50 -6.83 4.83 2.90
N TYR A 51 -6.14 5.66 2.12
CA TYR A 51 -4.90 5.30 1.44
C TYR A 51 -3.73 6.06 2.09
N MET A 52 -2.64 5.36 2.31
CA MET A 52 -1.37 5.94 2.75
C MET A 52 -0.28 5.44 1.81
N CYS A 53 0.45 6.35 1.17
CA CYS A 53 1.51 6.02 0.22
C CYS A 53 2.86 6.53 0.70
N CYS A 54 3.93 5.85 0.28
CA CYS A 54 5.31 6.15 0.61
C CYS A 54 6.24 5.64 -0.50
N ASN A 55 7.45 6.16 -0.61
CA ASN A 55 8.36 5.95 -1.75
C ASN A 55 9.70 5.29 -1.39
N THR A 56 9.81 4.70 -0.20
CA THR A 56 11.00 3.98 0.28
C THR A 56 10.75 2.48 0.41
N ASP A 57 11.81 1.67 0.46
CA ASP A 57 11.68 0.21 0.54
C ASP A 57 10.96 -0.24 1.83
N LYS A 58 9.97 -1.13 1.67
CA LYS A 58 9.16 -1.78 2.73
C LYS A 58 8.45 -0.81 3.69
N CYS A 59 8.07 0.37 3.21
CA CYS A 59 7.49 1.43 4.04
C CYS A 59 5.98 1.30 4.34
N ASN A 60 5.24 0.44 3.63
CA ASN A 60 3.77 0.33 3.71
C ASN A 60 3.27 -0.74 4.70
#